data_AF-K9X1M8-F1
#
_entry.id   AF-K9X1M8-F1
#
_cell.length_a   1.000
_cell.length_b   1.000
_cell.length_c   1.000
_cell.angle_alpha   90.00
_cell.angle_beta   90.00
_cell.angle_gamma   90.00
#
_symmetry.space_group_name_H-M   'P 1'
#
loop_
_entity.id
_entity.type
_entity.pdbx_description
1 polymer ?
#
loop_
_entity_poly.entity_id
_entity_poly.type
_entity_poly.pdbx_seq_one_letter_code
_entity_poly.pdbx_strand_id
1 'polypeptide(L)'
;MTIPIQGTFNEYEIEEIHLEDIADLDRLVAERFNLPLRPYSTDIRVVLEIVIDNLENSEEPYFSIFRSEEEAFPNTPFGVGFERKLWNYGKTAPLAICLGALFSLKGVEVVLADDE
;
A
#
# COMPACT_ATOMS: atom_id res chain seq x y z
N MET A 1 -18.29 -4.58 -15.94
CA MET A 1 -18.68 -4.45 -14.53
C MET A 1 -17.77 -5.39 -13.77
N THR A 2 -16.68 -4.88 -13.21
CA THR A 2 -15.75 -5.65 -12.37
C THR A 2 -16.35 -5.78 -10.98
N ILE A 3 -16.19 -6.94 -10.35
CA ILE A 3 -16.64 -7.18 -8.98
C ILE A 3 -15.64 -6.50 -8.05
N PRO A 4 -16.08 -5.63 -7.12
CA PRO A 4 -15.18 -4.95 -6.19
C PRO A 4 -14.43 -5.97 -5.33
N ILE A 5 -13.15 -5.73 -5.09
CA ILE A 5 -12.35 -6.56 -4.18
C ILE A 5 -12.74 -6.19 -2.74
N GLN A 6 -13.21 -7.18 -1.97
CA GLN A 6 -13.67 -7.03 -0.60
C GLN A 6 -13.01 -8.08 0.30
N GLY A 7 -12.70 -7.67 1.53
CA GLY A 7 -12.08 -8.49 2.56
C GLY A 7 -12.97 -8.75 3.76
N THR A 8 -12.34 -9.19 4.84
CA THR A 8 -12.98 -9.36 6.16
C THR A 8 -12.47 -8.31 7.12
N PHE A 9 -13.34 -7.72 7.94
CA PHE A 9 -12.93 -6.75 8.95
C PHE A 9 -12.42 -7.46 10.21
N ASN A 10 -11.27 -7.02 10.71
CA ASN A 10 -10.72 -7.48 11.99
C ASN A 10 -11.28 -6.67 13.18
N GLU A 11 -10.82 -6.98 14.40
CA GLU A 11 -11.29 -6.33 15.65
C GLU A 11 -10.94 -4.82 15.73
N TYR A 12 -10.07 -4.33 14.86
CA TYR A 12 -9.67 -2.92 14.73
C TYR A 12 -10.41 -2.20 13.60
N GLU A 13 -11.45 -2.80 13.01
CA GLU A 13 -12.18 -2.28 11.85
C GLU A 13 -11.28 -2.09 10.61
N ILE A 14 -10.16 -2.80 10.53
CA ILE A 14 -9.28 -2.85 9.36
C ILE A 14 -9.77 -3.97 8.45
N GLU A 15 -9.91 -3.68 7.16
CA GLU A 15 -10.31 -4.65 6.15
C GLU A 15 -9.10 -5.46 5.68
N GLU A 16 -9.07 -6.75 5.98
CA GLU A 16 -8.01 -7.67 5.55
C GLU A 16 -8.41 -8.34 4.23
N ILE A 17 -7.59 -8.17 3.20
CA ILE A 17 -7.80 -8.71 1.84
C ILE A 17 -6.65 -9.64 1.47
N HIS A 18 -6.98 -10.86 1.11
CA HIS A 18 -6.01 -11.85 0.61
C HIS A 18 -6.00 -11.83 -0.90
N LEU A 19 -4.82 -11.62 -1.49
CA LEU A 19 -4.62 -11.54 -2.93
C LEU A 19 -3.63 -12.61 -3.40
N GLU A 20 -4.00 -13.31 -4.46
CA GLU A 20 -3.14 -14.31 -5.11
C GLU A 20 -2.21 -13.69 -6.16
N ASP A 21 -2.53 -12.50 -6.67
CA ASP A 21 -1.79 -11.85 -7.76
C ASP A 21 -1.55 -10.36 -7.47
N ILE A 22 -0.36 -9.89 -7.84
CA ILE A 22 0.03 -8.48 -7.77
C ILE A 22 -0.80 -7.61 -8.73
N ALA A 23 -1.32 -8.18 -9.82
CA ALA A 23 -2.25 -7.48 -10.71
C ALA A 23 -3.58 -7.13 -10.02
N ASP A 24 -4.04 -7.96 -9.07
CA ASP A 24 -5.20 -7.63 -8.24
C ASP A 24 -4.90 -6.53 -7.23
N LEU A 25 -3.65 -6.39 -6.78
CA LEU A 25 -3.23 -5.26 -5.95
C LEU A 25 -3.33 -3.94 -6.73
N ASP A 26 -2.87 -3.92 -7.99
CA ASP A 26 -3.00 -2.72 -8.85
C ASP A 26 -4.46 -2.33 -9.05
N ARG A 27 -5.34 -3.32 -9.21
CA ARG A 27 -6.78 -3.11 -9.30
C ARG A 27 -7.37 -2.58 -8.00
N LEU A 28 -7.00 -3.16 -6.86
CA LEU A 28 -7.44 -2.72 -5.54
C LEU A 28 -7.03 -1.25 -5.28
N VAL A 29 -5.79 -0.88 -5.59
CA VAL A 29 -5.31 0.49 -5.47
C VAL A 29 -6.13 1.43 -6.37
N ALA A 30 -6.33 1.07 -7.64
CA ALA A 30 -7.14 1.87 -8.55
C ALA A 30 -8.58 2.08 -8.01
N GLU A 31 -9.21 1.03 -7.48
CA GLU A 31 -10.56 1.09 -6.91
C GLU A 31 -10.62 1.96 -5.64
N ARG A 32 -9.73 1.74 -4.66
CA ARG A 32 -9.77 2.42 -3.35
C ARG A 32 -9.37 3.89 -3.39
N PHE A 33 -8.55 4.27 -4.35
CA PHE A 33 -8.13 5.65 -4.56
C PHE A 33 -8.88 6.34 -5.71
N ASN A 34 -9.83 5.65 -6.37
CA ASN A 34 -10.58 6.18 -7.51
C ASN A 34 -9.65 6.68 -8.64
N LEU A 35 -8.63 5.89 -8.96
CA LEU A 35 -7.60 6.18 -9.95
C LEU A 35 -7.75 5.27 -11.18
N PRO A 36 -7.19 5.64 -12.35
CA PRO A 36 -7.17 4.75 -13.52
C PRO A 36 -6.30 3.51 -13.25
N LEU A 37 -6.69 2.35 -13.80
CA LEU A 37 -5.92 1.11 -13.68
C LEU A 37 -4.54 1.25 -14.34
N ARG A 38 -3.48 1.11 -13.53
CA ARG A 38 -2.07 1.27 -13.90
C ARG A 38 -1.20 0.38 -12.98
N PRO A 39 0.07 0.14 -13.34
CA PRO A 39 0.96 -0.73 -12.56
C PRO A 39 1.50 -0.05 -11.29
N TYR A 40 0.65 0.24 -10.30
CA TYR A 40 1.03 0.93 -9.05
C TYR A 40 2.06 0.14 -8.23
N SER A 41 1.90 -1.17 -8.15
CA SER A 41 2.75 -2.08 -7.38
C SER A 41 4.17 -2.24 -7.94
N THR A 42 4.40 -1.86 -9.21
CA THR A 42 5.68 -2.09 -9.92
C THR A 42 6.29 -0.83 -10.54
N ASP A 43 5.51 0.23 -10.81
CA ASP A 43 6.00 1.51 -11.32
C ASP A 43 5.99 2.60 -10.24
N ILE A 44 7.19 2.95 -9.78
CA ILE A 44 7.40 3.99 -8.76
C ILE A 44 6.84 5.37 -9.18
N ARG A 45 6.86 5.71 -10.47
CA ARG A 45 6.37 7.03 -10.92
C ARG A 45 4.86 7.13 -10.74
N VAL A 46 4.17 6.03 -11.04
CA VAL A 46 2.71 5.96 -10.98
C VAL A 46 2.25 5.97 -9.52
N VAL A 47 2.87 5.18 -8.65
CA VAL A 47 2.45 5.11 -7.23
C VAL A 47 2.76 6.39 -6.46
N LEU A 48 3.78 7.16 -6.87
CA LEU A 48 4.05 8.47 -6.28
C LEU A 48 2.91 9.48 -6.49
N GLU A 49 2.01 9.25 -7.44
CA GLU A 49 0.80 10.08 -7.58
C GLU A 49 -0.10 9.99 -6.34
N ILE A 50 -0.17 8.81 -5.69
CA ILE A 50 -0.90 8.63 -4.42
C ILE A 50 -0.23 9.42 -3.30
N VAL A 51 1.10 9.42 -3.28
CA VAL A 51 1.88 10.18 -2.29
C VAL A 51 1.66 11.67 -2.47
N ILE A 52 1.73 12.17 -3.70
CA ILE A 52 1.50 13.58 -4.02
C ILE A 52 0.08 13.99 -3.61
N ASP A 53 -0.93 13.19 -3.97
CA ASP A 53 -2.32 13.45 -3.60
C ASP A 53 -2.51 13.54 -2.07
N ASN A 54 -1.92 12.60 -1.31
CA ASN A 54 -1.94 12.65 0.15
C ASN A 54 -1.24 13.91 0.71
N LEU A 55 -0.09 14.29 0.14
CA LEU A 55 0.64 15.48 0.59
C LEU A 55 -0.10 16.79 0.31
N GLU A 56 -0.91 16.83 -0.76
CA GLU A 56 -1.70 18.00 -1.15
C GLU A 56 -3.03 18.10 -0.38
N ASN A 57 -3.64 16.98 0.00
CA ASN A 57 -5.03 16.95 0.47
C ASN A 57 -5.22 16.53 1.93
N SER A 58 -4.21 16.02 2.62
CA SER A 58 -4.32 15.63 4.02
C SER A 58 -4.14 16.82 4.98
N GLU A 59 -4.86 16.82 6.11
CA GLU A 59 -4.76 17.89 7.12
C GLU A 59 -3.36 17.95 7.76
N GLU A 60 -2.74 16.80 7.98
CA GLU A 60 -1.38 16.65 8.52
C GLU A 60 -0.53 15.76 7.59
N PRO A 61 -0.10 16.28 6.43
CA PRO A 61 0.55 15.45 5.43
C PRO A 61 1.90 14.95 5.93
N TYR A 62 2.09 13.64 5.87
CA TYR A 62 3.35 12.97 6.17
C TYR A 62 3.62 11.89 5.13
N PHE A 63 4.88 11.81 4.71
CA PHE A 63 5.38 10.71 3.92
C PHE A 63 6.86 10.51 4.26
N SER A 64 7.25 9.27 4.50
CA SER A 64 8.65 8.88 4.64
C SER A 64 8.87 7.54 3.97
N ILE A 65 10.01 7.39 3.32
CA ILE A 65 10.48 6.12 2.78
C ILE A 65 11.97 5.99 3.06
N PHE A 66 12.38 4.78 3.43
CA PHE A 66 13.79 4.42 3.53
C PHE A 66 14.01 3.03 2.94
N ARG A 67 15.28 2.73 2.65
CA ARG A 67 15.74 1.38 2.33
C ARG A 67 16.82 0.99 3.32
N SER A 68 16.58 -0.06 4.09
CA SER A 68 17.55 -0.57 5.04
C SER A 68 17.33 -2.06 5.26
N GLU A 69 18.34 -2.88 4.94
CA GLU A 69 18.33 -4.31 5.27
C GLU A 69 18.53 -4.53 6.78
N GLU A 70 19.04 -3.53 7.51
CA GLU A 70 19.31 -3.61 8.95
C GLU A 70 18.12 -3.17 9.81
N GLU A 71 17.31 -2.24 9.32
CA GLU A 71 16.18 -1.65 10.05
C GLU A 71 14.82 -2.23 9.63
N ALA A 72 14.78 -3.06 8.58
CA ALA A 72 13.56 -3.68 8.06
C ALA A 72 13.53 -5.21 8.30
N PHE A 73 12.42 -5.84 7.93
CA PHE A 73 12.29 -7.30 8.00
C PHE A 73 13.07 -7.98 6.86
N PRO A 74 13.53 -9.25 7.05
CA PRO A 74 14.17 -10.02 5.99
C PRO A 74 13.31 -10.04 4.73
N ASN A 75 13.94 -9.81 3.58
CA ASN A 75 13.31 -9.75 2.24
C ASN A 75 12.37 -8.55 1.98
N THR A 76 12.11 -7.66 2.95
CA THR A 76 11.25 -6.46 2.75
C THR A 76 11.97 -5.17 3.16
N PRO A 77 13.06 -4.79 2.46
CA PRO A 77 13.98 -3.73 2.91
C PRO A 77 13.43 -2.30 2.79
N PHE A 78 12.26 -2.11 2.18
CA PHE A 78 11.67 -0.79 2.00
C PHE A 78 10.62 -0.54 3.09
N GLY A 79 10.95 0.36 4.02
CA GLY A 79 10.00 0.88 5.00
C GLY A 79 9.36 2.16 4.50
N VAL A 80 8.02 2.26 4.59
CA VAL A 80 7.24 3.45 4.24
C VAL A 80 6.30 3.83 5.38
N GLY A 81 6.06 5.13 5.55
CA GLY A 81 5.09 5.64 6.50
C GLY A 81 4.30 6.80 5.92
N PHE A 82 2.98 6.71 6.01
CA PHE A 82 2.03 7.81 5.75
C PHE A 82 1.58 8.50 7.04
N GLU A 83 1.94 7.93 8.19
CA GLU A 83 1.77 8.50 9.52
C GLU A 83 3.07 8.37 10.32
N ARG A 84 3.28 9.28 11.27
CA ARG A 84 4.50 9.25 12.10
C ARG A 84 4.52 7.99 12.96
N LYS A 85 5.65 7.29 12.92
CA LYS A 85 5.93 6.08 13.74
C LYS A 85 5.10 4.85 13.37
N LEU A 86 4.34 4.90 12.27
CA LEU A 86 3.66 3.75 11.70
C LEU A 86 4.35 3.38 10.39
N TRP A 87 4.91 2.17 10.33
CA TRP A 87 5.72 1.72 9.20
C TRP A 87 5.11 0.48 8.58
N ASN A 88 4.99 0.50 7.25
CA ASN A 88 4.70 -0.65 6.42
C ASN A 88 5.93 -1.01 5.60
N TYR A 89 6.05 -2.29 5.23
CA TYR A 89 7.25 -2.81 4.59
C TYR A 89 6.92 -3.51 3.29
N GLY A 90 7.88 -3.55 2.36
CA GLY A 90 7.73 -4.26 1.11
C GLY A 90 9.05 -4.65 0.47
N LYS A 91 8.99 -5.63 -0.43
CA LYS A 91 10.13 -6.13 -1.21
C LYS A 91 10.70 -5.07 -2.16
N THR A 92 9.84 -4.17 -2.64
CA THR A 92 10.20 -3.05 -3.50
C THR A 92 9.57 -1.75 -2.98
N ALA A 93 10.16 -0.61 -3.34
CA ALA A 93 9.58 0.71 -3.01
C ALA A 93 8.12 0.86 -3.46
N PRO A 94 7.73 0.59 -4.73
CA PRO A 94 6.34 0.77 -5.15
C PRO A 94 5.37 -0.16 -4.43
N LEU A 95 5.78 -1.40 -4.14
CA LEU A 95 4.97 -2.34 -3.36
C LEU A 95 4.77 -1.84 -1.93
N ALA A 96 5.84 -1.43 -1.25
CA ALA A 96 5.76 -0.88 0.10
C ALA A 96 4.81 0.32 0.15
N ILE A 97 4.91 1.25 -0.82
CA ILE A 97 4.03 2.41 -0.92
C ILE A 97 2.56 1.99 -1.11
N CYS A 98 2.26 1.03 -2.00
CA CYS A 98 0.89 0.55 -2.19
C CYS A 98 0.28 -0.01 -0.91
N LEU A 99 1.01 -0.93 -0.25
CA LEU A 99 0.57 -1.56 0.99
C LEU A 99 0.40 -0.52 2.11
N GLY A 100 1.38 0.37 2.25
CA GLY A 100 1.33 1.43 3.25
C GLY A 100 0.21 2.43 3.04
N ALA A 101 -0.06 2.81 1.79
CA ALA A 101 -1.13 3.73 1.45
C ALA A 101 -2.51 3.09 1.69
N LEU A 102 -2.70 1.83 1.29
CA LEU A 102 -3.95 1.10 1.55
C LEU A 102 -4.22 0.99 3.05
N PHE A 103 -3.19 0.65 3.83
CA PHE A 103 -3.33 0.52 5.28
C PHE A 103 -3.64 1.87 5.93
N SER A 104 -2.74 2.85 5.81
CA SER A 104 -2.86 4.11 6.53
C SER A 104 -3.97 5.03 6.00
N LEU A 105 -4.23 5.04 4.70
CA LEU A 105 -5.17 5.99 4.09
C LEU A 105 -6.55 5.40 3.80
N LYS A 106 -6.67 4.07 3.80
CA LYS A 106 -7.93 3.37 3.46
C LYS A 106 -8.36 2.34 4.51
N GLY A 107 -7.55 2.05 5.52
CA GLY A 107 -7.85 1.01 6.51
C GLY A 107 -7.91 -0.39 5.89
N VAL A 108 -7.11 -0.64 4.85
CA VAL A 108 -7.07 -1.92 4.13
C VAL A 108 -5.70 -2.55 4.31
N GLU A 109 -5.67 -3.72 4.93
CA GLU A 109 -4.50 -4.58 5.03
C GLU A 109 -4.53 -5.63 3.92
N VAL A 110 -3.41 -5.81 3.22
CA VAL A 110 -3.31 -6.75 2.11
C VAL A 110 -2.31 -7.84 2.45
N VAL A 111 -2.74 -9.09 2.32
CA VAL A 111 -1.92 -10.29 2.44
C VAL A 111 -1.69 -10.86 1.04
N LEU A 112 -0.44 -10.91 0.59
CA LEU A 112 -0.05 -11.47 -0.71
C LEU A 112 0.38 -12.93 -0.55
N ALA A 113 -0.06 -13.81 -1.45
CA ALA A 113 0.18 -15.27 -1.36
C ALA A 113 1.67 -15.70 -1.49
N ASP A 114 2.59 -14.81 -1.87
CA ASP A 114 4.02 -15.10 -2.09
C ASP A 114 4.94 -14.64 -0.93
N ASP A 115 4.42 -14.51 0.29
CA ASP A 115 5.19 -14.12 1.49
C ASP A 115 5.46 -15.26 2.50
N GLU A 116 5.42 -16.53 2.05
CA GLU A 116 6.10 -17.67 2.74
C GLU A 116 7.50 -17.96 2.18
#